data_AF-F0GHE3-F1
#
_entry.id   AF-F0GHE3-F1
#
_cell.length_a   1.000
_cell.length_b   1.000
_cell.length_c   1.000
_cell.angle_alpha   90.00
_cell.angle_beta   90.00
_cell.angle_gamma   90.00
#
_symmetry.space_group_name_H-M   'P 1'
#
loop_
_entity.id
_entity.type
_entity.pdbx_description
1 polymer ?
#
loop_
_entity_poly.entity_id
_entity_poly.type
_entity_poly.pdbx_seq_one_letter_code
_entity_poly.pdbx_strand_id
1 'polypeptide(L)'
;STASGNLIRFSYRVADPRKARLLADNRATAYLYGEASHAMLVVPTMDQVGALRQTGNLEVGQEYWMVFSNKGNPIKRGDRVSVLIGSLHIDGLVVE
;
A
#
# COMPACT_ATOMS: atom_id res chain seq x y z
N SER A 1 -19.50 -6.19 6.23
CA SER A 1 -19.49 -5.34 5.01
C SER A 1 -18.12 -4.74 4.81
N THR A 2 -17.17 -5.51 4.31
CA THR A 2 -15.87 -4.98 3.87
C THR A 2 -16.10 -4.15 2.61
N ALA A 3 -15.45 -2.98 2.51
CA ALA A 3 -15.57 -2.09 1.37
C ALA A 3 -15.44 -2.88 0.06
N SER A 4 -16.42 -2.71 -0.83
CA SER A 4 -16.82 -3.57 -1.95
C SER A 4 -15.81 -3.71 -3.11
N GLY A 5 -14.55 -4.07 -2.83
CA GLY A 5 -13.46 -4.16 -3.81
C GLY A 5 -12.77 -2.83 -4.09
N ASN A 6 -13.32 -1.72 -3.58
CA ASN A 6 -12.82 -0.36 -3.78
C ASN A 6 -11.53 -0.03 -3.01
N LEU A 7 -11.02 -0.95 -2.18
CA LEU A 7 -9.82 -0.76 -1.38
C LEU A 7 -8.95 -2.00 -1.47
N ILE A 8 -7.65 -1.81 -1.66
CA ILE A 8 -6.64 -2.87 -1.58
C ILE A 8 -5.75 -2.57 -0.38
N ARG A 9 -5.64 -3.52 0.55
CA ARG A 9 -4.75 -3.41 1.70
C ARG A 9 -3.40 -4.03 1.38
N PHE A 10 -2.33 -3.29 1.63
CA PHE A 10 -0.97 -3.80 1.69
C PHE A 10 -0.57 -3.94 3.16
N SER A 11 -0.40 -5.18 3.61
CA SER A 11 0.03 -5.53 4.98
C SER A 11 1.45 -6.06 4.94
N TYR A 12 2.26 -5.68 5.92
CA TYR A 12 3.65 -6.11 6.03
C TYR A 12 4.07 -6.27 7.48
N ARG A 13 4.99 -7.21 7.73
CA ARG A 13 5.64 -7.40 9.02
C ARG A 13 7.08 -6.90 8.94
N VAL A 14 7.49 -6.09 9.92
CA VAL A 14 8.81 -5.47 9.89
C VAL A 14 9.87 -6.45 10.39
N ALA A 15 10.81 -6.82 9.52
CA ALA A 15 12.00 -7.58 9.91
C ALA A 15 13.22 -6.70 10.20
N ASP A 16 13.33 -5.56 9.49
CA ASP A 16 14.39 -4.55 9.67
C ASP A 16 13.76 -3.15 9.52
N PRO A 17 13.62 -2.38 10.62
CA PRO A 17 13.03 -1.05 10.61
C PRO A 17 13.77 -0.06 9.71
N ARG A 18 15.10 -0.21 9.55
CA ARG A 18 15.89 0.71 8.72
C ARG A 18 15.56 0.52 7.25
N LYS A 19 15.41 -0.73 6.80
CA LYS A 19 14.99 -1.05 5.42
C LYS A 19 13.53 -0.68 5.17
N ALA A 20 12.67 -0.85 6.17
CA ALA A 20 11.24 -0.57 6.06
C ALA A 20 10.88 0.92 6.19
N ARG A 21 11.85 1.81 6.50
CA ARG A 21 11.60 3.23 6.81
C ARG A 21 10.71 3.95 5.79
N LEU A 22 10.89 3.69 4.50
CA LEU A 22 10.09 4.34 3.44
C LEU A 22 8.60 3.93 3.48
N LEU A 23 8.26 2.75 3.99
CA LEU A 23 6.87 2.30 4.17
C LEU A 23 6.12 3.12 5.23
N ALA A 24 6.85 3.75 6.17
CA ALA A 24 6.28 4.58 7.24
C ALA A 24 6.42 6.09 6.98
N ASP A 25 7.11 6.50 5.91
CA ASP A 25 7.32 7.91 5.56
C ASP A 25 6.08 8.49 4.88
N ASN A 26 5.42 9.43 5.55
CA ASN A 26 4.21 10.10 5.03
C ASN A 26 4.50 11.23 4.03
N ARG A 27 5.77 11.61 3.86
CA ARG A 27 6.20 12.62 2.88
C ARG A 27 6.40 11.99 1.50
N ALA A 28 6.69 10.70 1.45
CA ALA A 28 6.79 9.95 0.21
C ALA A 28 5.40 9.45 -0.23
N THR A 29 5.00 9.83 -1.45
CA THR A 29 3.79 9.28 -2.07
C THR A 29 3.97 7.79 -2.29
N ALA A 30 2.98 7.01 -1.86
CA ALA A 30 2.92 5.58 -2.09
C ALA A 30 1.97 5.28 -3.24
N TYR A 31 2.42 4.45 -4.16
CA TYR A 31 1.63 3.95 -5.28
C TYR A 31 1.55 2.43 -5.26
N LEU A 32 0.43 1.91 -5.74
CA LEU A 32 0.28 0.51 -6.11
C LEU A 32 -0.01 0.45 -7.61
N TYR A 33 0.92 -0.13 -8.35
CA TYR A 33 0.88 -0.25 -9.80
C TYR A 33 0.33 -1.63 -10.18
N GLY A 34 -0.74 -1.68 -10.96
CA GLY A 34 -1.26 -2.94 -11.52
C GLY A 34 -0.57 -3.28 -12.84
N GLU A 35 0.11 -4.42 -12.92
CA GLU A 35 0.90 -4.79 -14.11
C GLU A 35 0.01 -4.97 -15.35
N ALA A 36 -1.15 -5.62 -15.21
CA ALA A 36 -2.04 -5.89 -16.33
C ALA A 36 -2.86 -4.66 -16.75
N SER A 37 -3.39 -3.92 -15.77
CA SER A 37 -4.27 -2.77 -16.03
C SER A 37 -3.51 -1.47 -16.26
N HIS A 38 -2.20 -1.43 -15.97
CA HIS A 38 -1.38 -0.22 -15.89
C HIS A 38 -1.95 0.85 -14.94
N ALA A 39 -2.86 0.46 -14.05
CA ALA A 39 -3.50 1.38 -13.13
C ALA A 39 -2.52 1.79 -12.04
N MET A 40 -2.53 3.08 -11.68
CA MET A 40 -1.75 3.62 -10.57
C MET A 40 -2.71 4.01 -9.44
N LEU A 41 -2.75 3.19 -8.39
CA LEU A 41 -3.59 3.45 -7.22
C LEU A 41 -2.81 4.25 -6.18
N VAL A 42 -3.51 5.09 -5.43
CA VAL A 42 -2.94 5.94 -4.37
C VAL A 42 -3.58 5.64 -3.02
N VAL A 43 -2.87 5.97 -1.96
CA VAL A 43 -3.43 5.99 -0.60
C VAL A 43 -4.42 7.15 -0.50
N PRO A 44 -5.71 6.91 -0.21
CA PRO A 44 -6.68 7.99 -0.07
C PRO A 44 -6.43 8.77 1.23
N THR A 45 -6.70 10.06 1.18
CA THR A 45 -6.71 10.96 2.35
C THR A 45 -8.16 11.28 2.71
N MET A 46 -8.51 11.21 3.98
CA MET A 46 -9.82 11.57 4.50
C MET A 46 -9.71 12.82 5.40
N ASP A 47 -10.66 13.74 5.29
CA ASP A 47 -10.62 15.09 5.89
C ASP A 47 -10.36 15.12 7.42
N GLN A 48 -10.66 14.03 8.15
CA GLN A 48 -10.43 13.94 9.60
C GLN A 48 -9.46 12.82 10.04
N VAL A 49 -9.11 11.89 9.14
CA VAL A 49 -8.26 10.73 9.45
C VAL A 49 -6.86 10.89 8.84
N GLY A 50 -6.73 11.71 7.80
CA GLY A 50 -5.52 11.79 7.00
C GLY A 50 -5.40 10.61 6.04
N ALA A 51 -4.16 10.33 5.60
CA ALA A 51 -3.88 9.22 4.71
C ALA A 51 -4.10 7.87 5.41
N LEU A 52 -4.77 6.92 4.73
CA LEU A 52 -5.02 5.58 5.28
C LEU A 52 -3.76 4.69 5.26
N ARG A 53 -2.78 5.05 6.08
CA ARG A 53 -1.53 4.31 6.28
C ARG A 53 -0.99 4.52 7.68
N GLN A 54 -0.30 3.52 8.22
CA GLN A 54 0.46 3.67 9.45
C GLN A 54 1.83 4.31 9.16
N THR A 55 2.26 5.19 10.06
CA THR A 55 3.47 6.01 9.91
C THR A 55 4.23 6.05 11.25
N GLY A 56 5.46 6.57 11.23
CA GLY A 56 6.28 6.74 12.42
C GLY A 56 7.32 5.64 12.63
N ASN A 57 7.65 5.35 13.90
CA ASN A 57 8.70 4.40 14.25
C ASN A 57 8.18 2.96 14.09
N LEU A 58 8.88 2.18 13.26
CA LEU A 58 8.57 0.79 13.01
C LEU A 58 9.29 -0.12 14.01
N GLU A 59 8.57 -1.10 14.55
CA GLU A 59 9.08 -2.08 15.51
C GLU A 59 9.27 -3.45 14.85
N VAL A 60 10.39 -4.11 15.18
CA VAL A 60 10.69 -5.46 14.68
C VAL A 60 9.60 -6.43 15.13
N GLY A 61 9.12 -7.25 14.20
CA GLY A 61 8.14 -8.28 14.46
C GLY A 61 6.70 -7.79 14.51
N GLN A 62 6.44 -6.48 14.41
CA GLN A 62 5.09 -5.92 14.38
C GLN A 62 4.56 -5.82 12.94
N GLU A 63 3.25 -5.98 12.80
CA GLU A 63 2.52 -5.81 11.55
C GLU A 63 2.04 -4.38 11.38
N TYR A 64 2.16 -3.90 10.16
CA TYR A 64 1.71 -2.58 9.73
C TYR A 64 0.95 -2.70 8.41
N TRP A 65 0.24 -1.63 8.05
CA TRP A 65 -0.55 -1.60 6.82
C TRP A 65 -0.67 -0.20 6.20
N MET A 66 -0.99 -0.20 4.90
CA MET A 66 -1.56 0.93 4.17
C MET A 66 -2.65 0.44 3.22
N VAL A 67 -3.53 1.35 2.81
CA VAL A 67 -4.65 1.03 1.92
C VAL A 67 -4.58 1.89 0.67
N PHE A 68 -4.79 1.28 -0.50
CA PHE A 68 -4.90 1.94 -1.78
C PHE A 68 -6.35 1.96 -2.25
N SER A 69 -6.78 3.09 -2.83
CA SER A 69 -8.12 3.21 -3.43
C SER A 69 -8.16 2.53 -4.79
N ASN A 70 -8.96 1.47 -4.90
CA ASN A 70 -9.22 0.70 -6.12
C ASN A 70 -10.61 1.06 -6.70
N LYS A 71 -10.96 2.34 -6.70
CA LYS A 71 -12.25 2.82 -7.24
C LYS A 71 -12.38 2.44 -8.71
N GLY A 72 -13.52 1.85 -9.08
CA GLY A 72 -13.74 1.31 -10.43
C GLY A 72 -13.18 -0.11 -10.62
N ASN A 73 -12.53 -0.66 -9.59
CA ASN A 73 -11.96 -2.00 -9.55
C ASN A 73 -11.02 -2.34 -10.73
N PRO A 74 -10.07 -1.48 -11.14
CA PRO A 74 -9.12 -1.80 -12.21
C PRO A 74 -8.14 -2.93 -11.85
N ILE A 75 -7.96 -3.22 -10.56
CA ILE A 75 -7.15 -4.34 -10.07
C ILE A 75 -8.07 -5.38 -9.42
N LYS A 76 -7.87 -6.65 -9.75
CA LYS A 76 -8.65 -7.81 -9.30
C LYS A 76 -7.81 -8.77 -8.47
N ARG A 77 -8.48 -9.66 -7.74
CA ARG A 77 -7.84 -10.82 -7.10
C ARG A 77 -7.12 -11.65 -8.17
N GLY A 78 -5.88 -12.04 -7.88
CA GLY A 78 -4.99 -12.77 -8.79
C GLY A 78 -4.08 -11.88 -9.64
N ASP A 79 -4.36 -10.58 -9.75
CA ASP A 79 -3.51 -9.66 -10.49
C ASP A 79 -2.16 -9.47 -9.79
N ARG A 80 -1.12 -9.24 -10.59
CA ARG A 80 0.20 -8.84 -10.11
C ARG A 80 0.29 -7.33 -9.97
N VAL A 81 0.89 -6.91 -8.87
CA VAL A 81 1.04 -5.51 -8.52
C VAL A 81 2.43 -5.22 -7.95
N SER A 82 2.87 -3.98 -8.13
CA SER A 82 4.07 -3.44 -7.48
C SER A 82 3.70 -2.33 -6.51
N VAL A 83 4.38 -2.26 -5.36
CA VAL A 83 4.32 -1.13 -4.44
C VAL A 83 5.54 -0.24 -4.65
N LEU A 84 5.29 1.05 -4.93
CA LEU A 84 6.31 2.04 -5.25
C LEU A 84 6.25 3.18 -4.23
N ILE A 85 7.34 3.42 -3.50
CA ILE A 85 7.44 4.52 -2.53
C ILE A 85 8.84 5.14 -2.57
N GLY A 86 8.96 6.31 -3.21
CA GLY A 86 10.26 6.93 -3.43
C GLY A 86 11.18 5.99 -4.23
N SER A 87 12.30 5.57 -3.64
CA SER A 87 13.22 4.58 -4.24
C SER A 87 12.91 3.12 -3.87
N LEU A 88 11.91 2.87 -3.01
CA LEU A 88 11.48 1.52 -2.65
C LEU A 88 10.55 0.96 -3.72
N HIS A 89 10.91 -0.19 -4.26
CA HIS A 89 10.12 -0.96 -5.21
C HIS A 89 9.94 -2.38 -4.65
N ILE A 90 8.70 -2.82 -4.56
CA ILE A 90 8.34 -4.19 -4.17
C ILE A 90 7.47 -4.75 -5.28
N ASP A 91 8.04 -5.61 -6.12
CA ASP A 91 7.42 -6.08 -7.35
C ASP A 91 6.80 -7.48 -7.22
N GLY A 92 5.85 -7.77 -8.11
CA GLY A 92 5.31 -9.12 -8.31
C GLY A 92 4.42 -9.65 -7.20
N LEU A 93 3.90 -8.77 -6.33
CA LEU A 93 2.91 -9.14 -5.31
C LEU A 93 1.62 -9.59 -5.99
N VAL A 94 0.96 -10.61 -5.44
CA VAL A 94 -0.32 -11.10 -5.96
C VAL A 94 -1.44 -10.61 -5.04
N VAL A 95 -2.51 -10.07 -5.64
CA VAL A 95 -3.69 -9.66 -4.87
C VAL A 95 -4.48 -10.91 -4.46
N GLU A 96 -4.66 -11.09 -3.16
CA GLU A 96 -5.53 -12.12 -2.58
C GLU A 96 -6.98 -11.64 -2.40
#